data_AF-A0A4D7HBH1-F1
#
_entry.id   AF-A0A4D7HBH1-F1
#
_cell.length_a   1.000
_cell.length_b   1.000
_cell.length_c   1.000
_cell.angle_alpha   90.00
_cell.angle_beta   90.00
_cell.angle_gamma   90.00
#
_symmetry.space_group_name_H-M   'P 1'
#
loop_
_entity.id
_entity.type
_entity.pdbx_description
1 polymer ?
#
loop_
_entity_poly.entity_id
_entity_poly.type
_entity_poly.pdbx_seq_one_letter_code
_entity_poly.pdbx_strand_id
1 'polypeptide(L)'
;MSRSPVPSGEPVTFVATLENPTPQPANHTVRLRLFGEIADVKTVTVPAGETVTVQFTRTILATGEHTARVGDQTATVSVTESQVATDEPETTSSTGVPGFGVGVALAALLAVAALALRRE
;
A
#
# COMPACT_ATOMS: atom_id res chain seq x y z
N MET A 1 -17.24 18.49 -10.18
CA MET A 1 -16.63 17.22 -10.63
C MET A 1 -16.35 16.40 -9.38
N SER A 2 -17.05 15.27 -9.18
CA SER A 2 -16.74 14.37 -8.06
C SER A 2 -15.48 13.58 -8.42
N ARG A 3 -14.42 13.71 -7.61
CA ARG A 3 -13.31 12.75 -7.62
C ARG A 3 -13.66 11.66 -6.62
N SER A 4 -13.59 10.40 -7.06
CA SER A 4 -13.73 9.27 -6.14
C SER A 4 -12.46 9.18 -5.28
N PRO A 5 -12.58 9.03 -3.95
CA PRO A 5 -11.43 8.78 -3.10
C PRO A 5 -10.81 7.42 -3.42
N VAL A 6 -9.51 7.31 -3.21
CA VAL A 6 -8.72 6.10 -3.43
C VAL A 6 -8.28 5.52 -2.08
N PRO A 7 -8.60 4.25 -1.77
CA PRO A 7 -8.04 3.55 -0.61
C PRO A 7 -6.50 3.60 -0.54
N SER A 8 -5.97 3.79 0.67
CA SER A 8 -4.52 3.83 0.91
C SER A 8 -3.86 2.51 0.50
N GLY A 9 -2.79 2.55 -0.27
CA GLY A 9 -2.16 1.32 -0.77
C GLY A 9 -2.67 0.87 -2.15
N GLU A 10 -3.73 1.46 -2.67
CA GLU A 10 -4.14 1.24 -4.06
C GLU A 10 -3.25 2.05 -5.03
N PRO A 11 -2.91 1.51 -6.21
CA PRO A 11 -2.14 2.23 -7.22
C PRO A 11 -2.94 3.36 -7.88
N VAL A 12 -2.37 4.56 -7.83
CA VAL A 12 -2.89 5.74 -8.54
C VAL A 12 -2.06 5.98 -9.80
N THR A 13 -2.72 6.14 -10.94
CA THR A 13 -2.05 6.47 -12.21
C THR A 13 -2.23 7.94 -12.56
N PHE A 14 -1.11 8.65 -12.67
CA PHE A 14 -1.03 10.02 -13.14
C PHE A 14 -0.67 10.03 -14.62
N VAL A 15 -1.45 10.75 -15.42
CA VAL A 15 -1.28 10.85 -16.87
C VAL A 15 -0.93 12.29 -17.22
N ALA A 16 0.15 12.47 -17.98
CA ALA A 16 0.58 13.75 -18.51
C ALA A 16 0.75 13.65 -20.02
N THR A 17 0.29 14.68 -20.73
CA THR A 17 0.38 14.77 -22.19
C THR A 17 1.45 15.77 -22.55
N LEU A 18 2.35 15.40 -23.46
CA LEU A 18 3.48 16.21 -23.86
C LEU A 18 3.46 16.44 -25.37
N GLU A 19 3.39 17.69 -25.78
CA GLU A 19 3.34 18.09 -27.18
C GLU A 19 4.68 18.71 -27.60
N ASN A 20 5.15 18.34 -28.79
CA ASN A 20 6.31 18.97 -29.42
C ASN A 20 5.88 19.67 -30.72
N PRO A 21 5.63 20.99 -30.68
CA PRO A 21 5.20 21.75 -31.86
C PRO A 21 6.36 22.04 -32.84
N THR A 22 7.59 21.64 -32.53
CA THR A 22 8.76 21.94 -33.37
C THR A 22 8.93 20.89 -34.48
N PRO A 23 9.60 21.25 -35.59
CA PRO A 23 9.85 20.33 -36.70
C PRO A 23 11.01 19.35 -36.44
N GLN A 24 11.55 19.28 -35.21
CA GLN A 24 12.60 18.33 -34.82
C GLN A 24 12.15 17.52 -33.60
N PRO A 25 12.58 16.26 -33.45
CA PRO A 25 12.33 15.48 -32.24
C PRO A 25 12.99 16.15 -31.02
N ALA A 26 12.31 16.13 -29.88
CA ALA A 26 12.77 16.73 -28.65
C ALA A 26 12.74 15.74 -27.49
N ASN A 27 13.77 15.78 -26.65
CA ASN A 27 13.82 15.00 -25.41
C ASN A 27 13.27 15.85 -24.26
N HIS A 28 12.34 15.28 -23.51
CA HIS A 28 11.75 15.93 -22.35
C HIS A 28 11.88 15.07 -21.11
N THR A 29 12.34 15.69 -20.02
CA THR A 29 12.39 15.06 -18.70
C THR A 29 11.17 15.46 -17.88
N VAL A 30 10.26 14.50 -17.71
CA VAL A 30 9.02 14.64 -16.97
C VAL A 30 9.23 14.14 -15.54
N ARG A 31 8.95 15.00 -14.55
CA ARG A 31 9.17 14.72 -13.12
C ARG A 31 7.82 14.73 -12.41
N LEU A 32 7.45 13.60 -11.82
CA LEU A 32 6.31 13.52 -10.91
C LEU A 32 6.77 13.92 -9.51
N ARG A 33 6.09 14.89 -8.92
CA ARG A 33 6.26 15.28 -7.52
C ARG A 33 5.04 14.91 -6.70
N LEU A 34 5.27 14.34 -5.54
CA LEU A 34 4.28 14.06 -4.49
C LEU A 34 4.90 14.49 -3.17
N PHE A 35 4.08 15.05 -2.26
CA PHE A 35 4.56 15.54 -0.96
C PHE A 35 5.69 16.59 -1.05
N GLY A 36 5.75 17.33 -2.17
CA GLY A 36 6.83 18.29 -2.44
C GLY A 36 8.14 17.68 -2.95
N GLU A 37 8.27 16.36 -2.91
CA GLU A 37 9.46 15.61 -3.32
C GLU A 37 9.31 15.00 -4.73
N ILE A 38 10.42 14.66 -5.38
CA ILE A 38 10.40 13.96 -6.67
C ILE A 38 10.14 12.48 -6.40
N ALA A 39 8.94 12.03 -6.73
CA ALA A 39 8.53 10.64 -6.57
C ALA A 39 8.96 9.76 -7.77
N ASP A 40 9.02 10.35 -8.97
CA ASP A 40 9.47 9.65 -10.18
C ASP A 40 10.01 10.61 -11.25
N VAL A 41 10.85 10.08 -12.14
CA VAL A 41 11.39 10.79 -13.30
C VAL A 41 11.36 9.88 -14.53
N LYS A 42 10.79 10.39 -15.63
CA LYS A 42 10.83 9.73 -16.93
C LYS A 42 11.35 10.68 -17.99
N THR A 43 12.25 10.19 -18.83
CA THR A 43 12.71 10.91 -20.01
C THR A 43 12.03 10.29 -21.22
N VAL A 44 11.37 11.12 -22.03
CA VAL A 44 10.65 10.69 -23.22
C VAL A 44 11.08 11.54 -24.41
N THR A 45 11.23 10.90 -25.56
CA THR A 45 11.42 11.59 -26.83
C THR A 45 10.07 11.81 -27.47
N VAL A 46 9.74 13.07 -27.77
CA VAL A 46 8.51 13.43 -28.48
C VAL A 46 8.89 13.76 -29.93
N PRO A 47 8.37 13.02 -30.93
CA PRO A 47 8.66 13.28 -32.33
C PRO A 47 8.22 14.70 -32.76
N ALA A 48 8.70 15.13 -33.92
CA ALA A 48 8.36 16.44 -34.48
C ALA A 48 6.86 16.56 -34.77
N GLY A 49 6.21 17.61 -34.27
CA GLY A 49 4.79 17.85 -34.45
C GLY A 49 3.86 16.84 -33.76
N GLU A 50 4.40 15.96 -32.91
CA GLU A 50 3.64 14.90 -32.25
C GLU A 50 3.36 15.18 -30.77
N THR A 51 2.43 14.39 -30.24
CA THR A 51 2.07 14.39 -28.82
C THR A 51 2.27 12.99 -28.24
N VAL A 52 2.93 12.90 -27.09
CA VAL A 52 3.18 11.65 -26.37
C VAL A 52 2.59 11.71 -24.98
N THR A 53 1.98 10.61 -24.55
CA THR A 53 1.43 10.44 -23.21
C THR A 53 2.44 9.75 -22.30
N VAL A 54 2.69 10.33 -21.13
CA VAL A 54 3.53 9.77 -20.09
C VAL A 54 2.67 9.40 -18.90
N GLN A 55 2.82 8.15 -18.43
CA GLN A 55 2.08 7.64 -17.27
C GLN A 55 3.03 7.35 -16.10
N PHE A 56 2.59 7.70 -14.90
CA PHE A 56 3.27 7.40 -13.64
C PHE A 56 2.31 6.69 -12.71
N THR A 57 2.68 5.50 -12.24
CA THR A 57 1.89 4.76 -11.25
C THR A 57 2.56 4.86 -9.90
N ARG A 58 1.80 5.27 -8.87
CA ARG A 58 2.29 5.41 -7.49
C ARG A 58 1.27 4.91 -6.50
N THR A 59 1.77 4.27 -5.46
CA THR A 59 0.96 3.84 -4.32
C THR A 59 1.12 4.85 -3.20
N ILE A 60 0.01 5.38 -2.70
CA ILE A 60 0.01 6.37 -1.62
C ILE A 60 -0.57 5.72 -0.36
N LEU A 61 0.23 5.67 0.70
CA LEU A 61 -0.17 5.08 1.98
C LEU A 61 -0.72 6.12 2.97
N ALA A 62 -0.23 7.36 2.87
CA ALA A 62 -0.71 8.45 3.71
C ALA A 62 -2.16 8.79 3.30
N THR A 63 -3.05 8.88 4.28
CA THR A 63 -4.43 9.32 4.05
C THR A 63 -4.51 10.84 3.98
N GLY A 64 -5.62 11.36 3.44
CA GLY A 64 -5.87 12.77 3.23
C GLY A 64 -5.72 13.23 1.78
N GLU A 65 -5.74 14.55 1.59
CA GLU A 65 -5.59 15.21 0.30
C GLU A 65 -4.13 15.41 -0.07
N HIS A 66 -3.71 14.84 -1.19
CA HIS A 66 -2.34 14.93 -1.70
C HIS A 66 -2.30 15.66 -3.02
N THR A 67 -1.32 16.56 -3.19
CA THR A 67 -1.11 17.24 -4.48
C THR A 67 0.01 16.58 -5.25
N ALA A 68 -0.33 16.03 -6.41
CA ALA A 68 0.64 15.60 -7.42
C ALA A 68 0.94 16.74 -8.37
N ARG A 69 2.21 16.87 -8.78
CA ARG A 69 2.66 17.88 -9.75
C ARG A 69 3.51 17.24 -10.83
N VAL A 70 3.23 17.58 -12.09
CA VAL A 70 4.02 17.18 -13.26
C VAL A 70 4.29 18.43 -14.08
N GLY A 71 5.54 18.89 -14.09
CA GLY A 71 5.88 20.20 -14.66
C GLY A 71 5.08 21.32 -13.98
N ASP A 72 4.29 22.06 -14.76
CA ASP A 72 3.41 23.14 -14.26
C ASP A 72 1.98 22.70 -14.01
N GLN A 73 1.65 21.43 -14.29
CA GLN A 73 0.31 20.87 -14.06
C GLN A 73 0.22 20.27 -12.66
N THR A 74 -0.92 20.44 -12.01
CA THR A 74 -1.20 19.91 -10.67
C THR A 74 -2.50 19.11 -10.63
N ALA A 75 -2.52 18.03 -9.86
CA ALA A 75 -3.70 17.20 -9.63
C ALA A 75 -3.78 16.79 -8.16
N THR A 76 -4.94 16.99 -7.54
CA THR A 76 -5.20 16.49 -6.16
C THR A 76 -5.62 15.01 -6.17
N VAL A 77 -5.28 14.27 -5.13
CA VAL A 77 -5.70 12.89 -4.90
C VAL A 77 -6.18 12.76 -3.47
N SER A 78 -7.43 12.36 -3.30
CA SER A 78 -8.04 12.08 -2.00
C SER A 78 -7.76 10.62 -1.64
N VAL A 79 -6.97 10.38 -0.60
CA VAL A 79 -6.65 9.03 -0.12
C VAL A 79 -7.38 8.75 1.19
N THR A 80 -8.17 7.68 1.22
CA THR A 80 -8.89 7.25 2.43
C THR A 80 -8.20 6.05 3.06
N GLU A 81 -8.51 5.76 4.32
CA GLU A 81 -8.01 4.54 4.96
C GLU A 81 -8.44 3.32 4.14
N SER A 82 -7.48 2.44 3.85
CA SER A 82 -7.82 1.12 3.37
C SER A 82 -8.49 0.38 4.51
N GLN A 83 -9.75 0.04 4.29
CA GLN A 83 -10.42 -0.94 5.13
C GLN A 83 -9.77 -2.28 4.78
N VAL A 84 -8.70 -2.63 5.49
CA VAL A 84 -8.33 -4.04 5.59
C VAL A 84 -9.58 -4.70 6.16
N ALA A 85 -10.22 -5.54 5.35
CA ALA A 85 -11.02 -6.59 5.93
C ALA A 85 -10.01 -7.41 6.72
N THR A 86 -9.81 -7.03 7.98
CA THR A 86 -9.48 -7.99 9.01
C THR A 86 -10.64 -8.95 8.93
N ASP A 87 -10.47 -9.99 8.12
CA ASP A 87 -10.99 -11.30 8.44
C ASP A 87 -10.39 -11.53 9.82
N GLU A 88 -11.12 -11.08 10.84
CA GLU A 88 -10.90 -11.52 12.20
C GLU A 88 -10.96 -13.03 12.01
N PRO A 89 -9.86 -13.80 12.19
CA PRO A 89 -10.09 -15.19 12.48
C PRO A 89 -10.97 -15.09 13.70
N GLU A 90 -12.25 -15.46 13.57
CA GLU A 90 -13.18 -15.48 14.68
C GLU A 90 -12.36 -16.10 15.81
N THR A 91 -11.94 -15.26 16.75
CA THR A 91 -11.25 -15.78 17.92
C THR A 91 -12.44 -16.32 18.65
N THR A 92 -12.72 -17.59 18.33
CA THR A 92 -13.65 -18.46 19.01
C THR A 92 -13.39 -18.19 20.47
N SER A 93 -14.19 -17.28 21.01
CA SER A 93 -14.22 -16.97 22.41
C SER A 93 -14.96 -18.18 22.97
N SER A 94 -14.23 -19.28 23.10
CA SER A 94 -14.64 -20.43 23.88
C SER A 94 -14.63 -19.97 25.33
N THR A 95 -15.63 -19.17 25.70
CA THR A 95 -15.98 -18.97 27.09
C THR A 95 -17.01 -20.02 27.43
N GLY A 96 -16.51 -21.13 27.97
CA GLY A 96 -17.20 -21.77 29.08
C GLY A 96 -17.93 -23.08 28.78
N VAL A 97 -17.23 -24.08 28.25
CA VAL A 97 -17.36 -25.42 28.85
C VAL A 97 -16.08 -25.65 29.65
N PRO A 98 -16.14 -25.98 30.96
CA PRO A 98 -14.94 -26.24 31.74
C PRO A 98 -14.23 -27.47 31.19
N GLY A 99 -13.17 -27.25 30.41
CA GLY A 99 -12.34 -28.29 29.79
C GLY A 99 -12.13 -28.01 28.30
N PHE A 100 -10.87 -27.83 27.90
CA PHE A 100 -10.37 -27.69 26.51
C PHE A 100 -10.65 -26.31 25.85
N GLY A 101 -9.69 -25.43 25.51
CA GLY A 101 -8.24 -25.40 25.55
C GLY A 101 -7.72 -24.20 24.74
N VAL A 102 -6.46 -23.79 24.93
CA VAL A 102 -5.66 -23.10 23.89
C VAL A 102 -4.22 -23.62 24.03
N GLY A 103 -3.61 -24.04 22.91
CA GLY A 103 -2.18 -24.31 22.81
C GLY A 103 -1.83 -25.80 22.71
N VAL A 104 -1.62 -26.30 21.49
CA VAL A 104 -1.01 -27.62 21.27
C VAL A 104 0.52 -27.43 21.26
N ALA A 105 1.21 -27.92 22.29
CA ALA A 105 2.59 -28.41 22.22
C ALA A 105 3.00 -29.25 23.46
N LEU A 106 2.81 -30.57 23.33
CA LEU A 106 3.72 -31.66 23.70
C LEU A 106 4.53 -31.60 25.03
N ALA A 107 4.18 -32.48 25.98
CA ALA A 107 5.01 -33.60 26.46
C ALA A 107 4.87 -33.88 27.97
N ALA A 108 4.28 -35.04 28.26
CA ALA A 108 4.30 -35.88 29.45
C ALA A 108 5.15 -35.45 30.66
N LEU A 109 4.47 -35.22 31.80
CA LEU A 109 4.99 -35.54 33.13
C LEU A 109 4.01 -36.51 33.81
N LEU A 110 3.99 -37.73 33.25
CA LEU A 110 3.39 -38.90 33.89
C LEU A 110 4.23 -39.26 35.11
N ALA A 111 3.56 -39.33 36.27
CA ALA A 111 3.83 -40.23 37.38
C ALA A 111 5.32 -40.51 37.71
N VAL A 112 5.97 -39.60 38.44
CA VAL A 112 7.02 -40.03 39.36
C VAL A 112 6.31 -40.56 40.61
N ALA A 113 6.13 -41.88 40.61
CA ALA A 113 6.46 -42.77 41.72
C ALA A 113 6.12 -42.22 43.12
N ALA A 114 5.08 -42.73 43.78
CA ALA A 114 5.25 -43.91 44.62
C ALA A 114 6.65 -43.97 45.27
N LEU A 115 6.69 -43.85 46.60
CA LEU A 115 7.84 -44.18 47.48
C LEU A 115 8.78 -43.01 47.90
N ALA A 116 8.25 -41.99 48.58
CA ALA A 116 9.08 -41.16 49.48
C ALA A 116 8.35 -40.53 50.68
N LEU A 117 7.19 -41.06 51.10
CA LEU A 117 6.93 -41.15 52.56
C LEU A 117 7.81 -42.34 53.01
N ARG A 118 9.11 -42.11 53.23
CA ARG A 118 9.63 -41.83 54.58
C ARG A 118 8.92 -42.73 55.59
N ARG A 119 9.19 -44.03 55.44
CA ARG A 119 9.44 -44.88 56.60
C ARG A 119 10.82 -44.51 57.10
N GLU A 120 10.86 -43.87 58.26
CA GLU A 120 11.76 -44.04 59.40
C GLU A 120 11.51 -42.90 60.39
#